data_AF-A0A0D0BPF6-F1
#
_entry.id   AF-A0A0D0BPF6-F1
#
_cell.length_a   1.000
_cell.length_b   1.000
_cell.length_c   1.000
_cell.angle_alpha   90.00
_cell.angle_beta   90.00
_cell.angle_gamma   90.00
#
_symmetry.space_group_name_H-M   'P 1'
#
loop_
_entity.id
_entity.type
_entity.pdbx_description
1 polymer ?
#
loop_
_entity_poly.entity_id
_entity_poly.type
_entity_poly.pdbx_seq_one_letter_code
_entity_poly.pdbx_strand_id
1 'polypeptide(L)'
;MLSSWSSLHSSMPSYSWNVLPASTSSSHSCLTPTDKTVPNCNDTVIAQSSNPNTLPSSPKSLLPLLSHSDFVCVSIDNKHYIFNSLKPLFSMLRADNLHNLISFHVNISVWTDEGCQKSVAVLCSDLMNHQCEQLCLIKMTHANGAGFFHTTPLSESDFALSAKALRHKGTNVSRSHKCKADNDALSLAANKKFKADKPPLISLSKHSELISDADDWLEILSCDEKQQILQEEFDANSNNTIHCFECSVCGTLSPAGESTLIPCSKLDISLLNAAVQELQEKSFQPEIQSFNTDSIENGCFHLCSLCKHDVHYDNPHSRGPRHFIAIPVRSYANGLWTGTVPEALQGLTFLEEPCIAQASATRCMFKLELGPTGQYASRGNVCVLPQDPGPLLS
;
A
#
# COMPACT_ATOMS: atom_id res chain seq x y z
N MET A 1 13.45 61.01 -3.26
CA MET A 1 14.64 60.65 -4.06
C MET A 1 14.22 59.50 -4.98
N LEU A 2 13.91 59.83 -6.24
CA LEU A 2 14.58 59.34 -7.46
C LEU A 2 14.42 57.81 -7.64
N SER A 3 13.89 57.24 -8.72
CA SER A 3 13.24 57.70 -9.96
C SER A 3 12.93 56.44 -10.79
N SER A 4 11.81 56.46 -11.53
CA SER A 4 11.64 55.96 -12.90
C SER A 4 12.19 54.57 -13.29
N TRP A 5 11.32 53.58 -13.45
CA TRP A 5 11.54 52.45 -14.37
C TRP A 5 10.49 52.50 -15.49
N SER A 6 10.97 52.82 -16.69
CA SER A 6 10.24 52.76 -17.95
C SER A 6 11.14 52.09 -18.97
N SER A 7 10.54 51.25 -19.80
CA SER A 7 11.05 50.75 -21.08
C SER A 7 12.19 49.73 -21.03
N LEU A 8 11.85 48.49 -21.36
CA LEU A 8 12.64 47.68 -22.32
C LEU A 8 11.66 46.74 -23.06
N HIS A 9 11.18 47.22 -24.21
CA HIS A 9 10.75 46.36 -25.30
C HIS A 9 12.00 45.67 -25.85
N SER A 10 11.99 44.34 -25.94
CA SER A 10 12.95 43.58 -26.73
C SER A 10 12.20 42.59 -27.62
N SER A 11 12.28 42.91 -28.90
CA SER A 11 11.96 42.14 -30.10
C SER A 11 12.21 40.62 -29.99
N MET A 12 11.17 39.83 -30.24
CA MET A 12 11.31 38.43 -30.65
C MET A 12 11.44 38.33 -32.18
N PRO A 13 12.28 37.42 -32.73
CA PRO A 13 12.31 37.13 -34.15
C PRO A 13 11.14 36.21 -34.55
N SER A 14 10.44 36.59 -35.61
CA SER A 14 9.43 35.78 -36.29
C SER A 14 10.08 34.58 -37.00
N TYR A 15 9.75 33.36 -36.59
CA TYR A 15 10.04 32.15 -37.36
C TYR A 15 8.91 31.87 -38.35
N SER A 16 9.19 32.03 -39.64
CA SER A 16 8.30 31.62 -40.73
C SER A 16 8.45 30.12 -40.98
N TRP A 17 7.39 29.34 -40.79
CA TRP A 17 7.30 27.99 -41.31
C TRP A 17 6.83 28.03 -42.75
N ASN A 18 7.75 27.73 -43.69
CA ASN A 18 7.39 27.47 -45.07
C ASN A 18 6.77 26.08 -45.18
N VAL A 19 5.50 26.05 -45.57
CA VAL A 19 4.77 24.88 -46.08
C VAL A 19 5.06 24.73 -47.57
N LEU A 20 5.25 23.48 -48.05
CA LEU A 20 4.88 22.91 -49.37
C LEU A 20 5.76 21.67 -49.69
N PRO A 21 5.38 20.78 -50.63
CA PRO A 21 4.13 20.03 -50.72
C PRO A 21 4.37 18.51 -50.85
N ALA A 22 3.26 17.77 -50.78
CA ALA A 22 3.16 16.37 -51.17
C ALA A 22 3.72 16.09 -52.59
N SER A 23 4.30 14.90 -52.78
CA SER A 23 4.55 14.32 -54.10
C SER A 23 4.24 12.83 -54.09
N THR A 24 3.51 12.47 -55.12
CA THR A 24 2.88 11.21 -55.46
C THR A 24 3.86 10.15 -55.97
N SER A 25 3.48 8.88 -55.74
CA SER A 25 3.59 7.70 -56.62
C SER A 25 4.90 7.38 -57.35
N SER A 26 5.42 6.16 -57.14
CA SER A 26 5.88 5.33 -58.26
C SER A 26 5.89 3.84 -57.90
N SER A 27 5.15 3.11 -58.71
CA SER A 27 5.13 1.67 -58.93
C SER A 27 6.50 1.04 -59.19
N HIS A 28 6.72 -0.18 -58.70
CA HIS A 28 7.41 -1.23 -59.46
C HIS A 28 6.94 -2.62 -59.01
N SER A 29 6.40 -3.34 -59.98
CA SER A 29 5.96 -4.73 -59.95
C SER A 29 7.11 -5.68 -60.29
N CYS A 30 7.15 -6.85 -59.64
CA CYS A 30 7.82 -8.04 -60.15
C CYS A 30 6.98 -9.29 -59.83
N LEU A 31 6.57 -9.97 -60.90
CA LEU A 31 5.93 -11.27 -60.97
C LEU A 31 6.98 -12.36 -60.59
N THR A 32 6.65 -13.54 -60.06
CA THR A 32 5.95 -14.69 -60.67
C THR A 32 5.85 -15.83 -59.59
N PRO A 33 5.44 -17.09 -59.85
CA PRO A 33 4.15 -17.62 -59.38
C PRO A 33 4.27 -18.91 -58.54
N THR A 34 3.20 -19.33 -57.87
CA THR A 34 2.81 -20.76 -57.89
C THR A 34 1.37 -20.95 -57.42
N ASP A 35 0.66 -21.72 -58.22
CA ASP A 35 -0.68 -22.28 -58.03
C ASP A 35 -0.95 -22.83 -56.63
N LYS A 36 -2.17 -22.58 -56.14
CA LYS A 36 -3.14 -23.66 -55.82
C LYS A 36 -4.52 -23.08 -55.54
N THR A 37 -5.50 -23.89 -55.89
CA THR A 37 -6.84 -23.52 -56.33
C THR A 37 -7.89 -23.96 -55.31
N VAL A 38 -8.94 -23.11 -55.12
CA VAL A 38 -10.35 -23.41 -54.70
C VAL A 38 -10.64 -23.70 -53.19
N PRO A 39 -11.86 -23.42 -52.64
CA PRO A 39 -12.95 -22.47 -52.98
C PRO A 39 -13.22 -21.45 -51.84
N ASN A 40 -13.54 -20.19 -52.13
CA ASN A 40 -14.89 -19.63 -52.34
C ASN A 40 -15.94 -19.97 -51.26
N CYS A 41 -16.24 -18.98 -50.41
CA CYS A 41 -17.57 -18.69 -49.84
C CYS A 41 -17.64 -17.17 -49.59
N ASN A 42 -18.41 -16.46 -50.41
CA ASN A 42 -18.93 -15.14 -50.07
C ASN A 42 -20.01 -15.31 -48.98
N ASP A 43 -20.02 -14.43 -47.98
CA ASP A 43 -21.17 -13.53 -47.85
C ASP A 43 -20.86 -12.33 -46.98
N THR A 44 -21.35 -11.21 -47.49
CA THR A 44 -21.35 -9.86 -46.92
C THR A 44 -22.52 -9.78 -45.93
N VAL A 45 -22.46 -8.88 -44.94
CA VAL A 45 -23.55 -7.95 -44.51
C VAL A 45 -23.43 -7.54 -43.03
N ILE A 46 -23.21 -6.22 -42.88
CA ILE A 46 -23.70 -5.27 -41.86
C ILE A 46 -23.04 -5.21 -40.47
N ALA A 47 -22.45 -4.03 -40.25
CA ALA A 47 -22.08 -3.43 -38.99
C ALA A 47 -23.27 -3.27 -38.04
N GLN A 48 -23.07 -3.62 -36.76
CA GLN A 48 -23.80 -3.05 -35.65
C GLN A 48 -22.82 -2.66 -34.55
N SER A 49 -22.69 -1.34 -34.34
CA SER A 49 -22.07 -0.76 -33.16
C SER A 49 -22.94 -1.06 -31.95
N SER A 50 -22.35 -1.63 -30.90
CA SER A 50 -22.95 -1.66 -29.58
C SER A 50 -21.91 -1.28 -28.54
N ASN A 51 -22.18 -0.16 -27.86
CA ASN A 51 -21.47 0.31 -26.68
C ASN A 51 -21.48 -0.75 -25.57
N PRO A 52 -20.36 -0.98 -24.86
CA PRO A 52 -20.39 -1.54 -23.53
C PRO A 52 -19.92 -0.46 -22.54
N ASN A 53 -20.85 0.38 -22.09
CA ASN A 53 -20.62 1.17 -20.88
C ASN A 53 -21.35 0.51 -19.72
N THR A 54 -20.66 0.49 -18.58
CA THR A 54 -21.10 0.10 -17.24
C THR A 54 -21.06 -1.41 -16.93
N LEU A 55 -19.88 -1.89 -16.54
CA LEU A 55 -19.72 -3.03 -15.64
C LEU A 55 -19.32 -2.49 -14.24
N PRO A 56 -20.01 -2.90 -13.17
CA PRO A 56 -19.66 -2.48 -11.82
C PRO A 56 -18.35 -3.15 -11.40
N SER A 57 -17.40 -2.36 -10.94
CA SER A 57 -16.18 -2.83 -10.30
C SER A 57 -16.55 -3.70 -9.09
N SER A 58 -16.19 -4.98 -9.17
CA SER A 58 -16.29 -5.90 -8.04
C SER A 58 -15.34 -5.39 -6.94
N PRO A 59 -15.82 -5.14 -5.71
CA PRO A 59 -14.96 -4.71 -4.62
C PRO A 59 -13.96 -5.84 -4.31
N LYS A 60 -12.67 -5.53 -4.43
CA LYS A 60 -11.60 -6.41 -3.95
C LYS A 60 -11.87 -6.71 -2.49
N SER A 61 -12.14 -7.98 -2.19
CA SER A 61 -12.40 -8.46 -0.84
C SER A 61 -11.18 -8.18 0.02
N LEU A 62 -11.29 -7.19 0.90
CA LEU A 62 -10.49 -7.12 2.11
C LEU A 62 -10.52 -8.53 2.71
N LEU A 63 -9.35 -9.15 2.89
CA LEU A 63 -9.28 -10.42 3.61
C LEU A 63 -10.00 -10.18 4.93
N PRO A 64 -11.09 -10.91 5.23
CA PRO A 64 -11.85 -10.70 6.45
C PRO A 64 -10.86 -10.74 7.61
N LEU A 65 -10.88 -9.71 8.46
CA LEU A 65 -10.16 -9.72 9.73
C LEU A 65 -10.64 -10.96 10.48
N LEU A 66 -9.77 -11.97 10.55
CA LEU A 66 -10.10 -13.23 11.20
C LEU A 66 -10.12 -12.98 12.71
N SER A 67 -11.27 -13.23 13.33
CA SER A 67 -11.43 -13.14 14.78
C SER A 67 -11.12 -14.49 15.43
N HIS A 68 -10.64 -14.49 16.67
CA HIS A 68 -10.47 -15.73 17.43
C HIS A 68 -11.80 -16.49 17.59
N SER A 69 -12.93 -15.77 17.60
CA SER A 69 -14.29 -16.33 17.64
C SER A 69 -14.67 -17.15 16.40
N ASP A 70 -13.93 -17.00 15.30
CA ASP A 70 -14.17 -17.77 14.07
C ASP A 70 -13.59 -19.19 14.13
N PHE A 71 -12.85 -19.52 15.21
CA PHE A 71 -12.17 -20.79 15.40
C PHE A 71 -12.68 -21.50 16.65
N VAL A 72 -12.52 -22.82 16.68
CA VAL A 72 -13.01 -23.67 17.77
C VAL A 72 -11.89 -24.28 18.60
N CYS A 73 -12.09 -24.37 19.91
CA CYS A 73 -11.27 -25.16 20.80
C CYS A 73 -11.79 -26.60 20.85
N VAL A 74 -11.07 -27.52 20.20
CA VAL A 74 -11.39 -28.95 20.17
C VAL A 74 -10.14 -29.80 20.39
N SER A 75 -10.31 -31.00 20.94
CA SER A 75 -9.22 -31.97 21.11
C SER A 75 -8.58 -32.33 19.77
N ILE A 76 -7.33 -32.81 19.80
CA ILE A 76 -6.59 -33.20 18.59
C ILE A 76 -7.32 -34.29 17.79
N ASP A 77 -7.96 -35.25 18.46
CA ASP A 77 -8.76 -36.30 17.83
C ASP A 77 -9.97 -35.72 17.08
N ASN A 78 -10.64 -34.73 17.69
CA ASN A 78 -11.75 -34.03 17.04
C ASN A 78 -11.26 -33.19 15.86
N LYS A 79 -10.07 -32.57 15.93
CA LYS A 79 -9.47 -31.89 14.77
C LYS A 79 -9.24 -32.87 13.62
N HIS A 80 -8.70 -34.06 13.90
CA HIS A 80 -8.52 -35.10 12.88
C HIS A 80 -9.84 -35.56 12.28
N TYR A 81 -10.87 -35.78 13.10
CA TYR A 81 -12.19 -36.15 12.61
C TYR A 81 -12.79 -35.07 11.71
N ILE A 82 -12.82 -33.81 12.18
CA ILE A 82 -13.35 -32.68 11.40
C ILE A 82 -12.58 -32.57 10.08
N PHE A 83 -11.26 -32.60 10.12
CA PHE A 83 -10.44 -32.50 8.92
C PHE A 83 -10.65 -33.67 7.95
N ASN A 84 -10.76 -34.90 8.45
CA ASN A 84 -11.07 -36.07 7.62
C ASN A 84 -12.46 -35.98 6.97
N SER A 85 -13.44 -35.37 7.64
CA SER A 85 -14.77 -35.13 7.05
C SER A 85 -14.75 -34.13 5.88
N LEU A 86 -13.75 -33.23 5.85
CA LEU A 86 -13.58 -32.25 4.76
C LEU A 86 -12.85 -32.84 3.54
N LYS A 87 -12.12 -33.96 3.69
CA LYS A 87 -11.32 -34.55 2.62
C LYS A 87 -12.08 -34.76 1.30
N PRO A 88 -13.32 -35.29 1.29
CA PRO A 88 -14.09 -35.45 0.06
C PRO A 88 -14.35 -34.13 -0.68
N LEU A 89 -14.29 -32.99 0.02
CA LEU A 89 -14.56 -31.67 -0.53
C LEU A 89 -13.33 -31.00 -1.15
N PHE A 90 -12.10 -31.45 -0.84
CA PHE A 90 -10.89 -30.76 -1.30
C PHE A 90 -10.76 -30.68 -2.83
N SER A 91 -11.26 -31.69 -3.55
CA SER A 91 -11.30 -31.66 -5.02
C SER A 91 -12.33 -30.67 -5.59
N MET A 92 -13.32 -30.25 -4.80
CA MET A 92 -14.37 -29.31 -5.20
C MET A 92 -14.08 -27.87 -4.75
N LEU A 93 -13.11 -27.67 -3.85
CA LEU A 93 -12.75 -26.34 -3.38
C LEU A 93 -12.06 -25.55 -4.49
N ARG A 94 -12.48 -24.29 -4.66
CA ARG A 94 -11.75 -23.30 -5.45
C ARG A 94 -10.37 -23.06 -4.83
N ALA A 95 -9.40 -22.68 -5.66
CA ALA A 95 -8.00 -22.52 -5.24
C ALA A 95 -7.84 -21.53 -4.05
N ASP A 96 -8.58 -20.43 -4.05
CA ASP A 96 -8.62 -19.43 -2.97
C ASP A 96 -9.09 -20.02 -1.64
N ASN A 97 -10.15 -20.85 -1.66
CA ASN A 97 -10.62 -21.54 -0.45
C ASN A 97 -9.61 -22.57 0.05
N LEU A 98 -8.91 -23.26 -0.86
CA LEU A 98 -7.87 -24.21 -0.51
C LEU A 98 -6.67 -23.52 0.14
N HIS A 99 -6.21 -22.39 -0.41
CA HIS A 99 -5.14 -21.59 0.19
C HIS A 99 -5.52 -21.08 1.58
N ASN A 100 -6.76 -20.63 1.75
CA ASN A 100 -7.29 -20.22 3.05
C ASN A 100 -7.33 -21.39 4.04
N LEU A 101 -7.73 -22.59 3.61
CA LEU A 101 -7.70 -23.76 4.49
C LEU A 101 -6.27 -24.07 4.93
N ILE A 102 -5.31 -24.09 4.00
CA ILE A 102 -3.91 -24.43 4.25
C ILE A 102 -3.24 -23.48 5.23
N SER A 103 -3.56 -22.19 5.19
CA SER A 103 -2.97 -21.21 6.11
C SER A 103 -3.30 -21.46 7.59
N PHE A 104 -4.28 -22.31 7.89
CA PHE A 104 -4.65 -22.71 9.24
C PHE A 104 -3.98 -24.00 9.73
N HIS A 105 -3.21 -24.68 8.88
CA HIS A 105 -2.60 -25.96 9.19
C HIS A 105 -1.07 -25.90 9.28
N VAL A 106 -0.55 -26.42 10.38
CA VAL A 106 0.88 -26.47 10.66
C VAL A 106 1.55 -27.47 9.69
N ASN A 107 2.65 -27.06 9.08
CA ASN A 107 3.55 -27.87 8.24
C ASN A 107 3.07 -28.06 6.81
N ILE A 108 2.05 -27.31 6.41
CA ILE A 108 1.66 -27.17 5.01
C ILE A 108 2.05 -25.77 4.54
N SER A 109 2.93 -25.71 3.55
CA SER A 109 3.30 -24.46 2.88
C SER A 109 2.58 -24.32 1.56
N VAL A 110 2.17 -23.10 1.22
CA VAL A 110 1.66 -22.74 -0.11
C VAL A 110 2.79 -22.74 -1.16
N TRP A 111 4.03 -22.55 -0.71
CA TRP A 111 5.21 -22.39 -1.55
C TRP A 111 6.10 -23.65 -1.49
N THR A 112 6.75 -23.96 -2.61
CA THR A 112 7.83 -24.93 -2.69
C THR A 112 9.10 -24.36 -2.04
N ASP A 113 10.09 -25.21 -1.77
CA ASP A 113 11.40 -24.78 -1.23
C ASP A 113 12.16 -23.85 -2.20
N GLU A 114 11.76 -23.84 -3.46
CA GLU A 114 12.28 -22.96 -4.52
C GLU A 114 11.56 -21.60 -4.56
N GLY A 115 10.55 -21.38 -3.71
CA GLY A 115 9.75 -20.16 -3.68
C GLY A 115 8.68 -20.08 -4.76
N CYS A 116 8.35 -21.19 -5.44
CA CYS A 116 7.27 -21.26 -6.41
C CYS A 116 5.95 -21.63 -5.71
N GLN A 117 4.81 -21.09 -6.16
CA GLN A 117 3.51 -21.49 -5.62
C GLN A 117 3.20 -22.94 -6.04
N LYS A 118 2.83 -23.78 -5.07
CA LYS A 118 2.43 -25.17 -5.35
C LYS A 118 1.12 -25.20 -6.14
N SER A 119 0.99 -26.19 -7.02
CA SER A 119 -0.25 -26.42 -7.75
C SER A 119 -1.36 -26.92 -6.80
N VAL A 120 -2.62 -26.72 -7.20
CA VAL A 120 -3.80 -27.18 -6.44
C VAL A 120 -3.72 -28.68 -6.15
N ALA A 121 -3.26 -29.49 -7.10
CA ALA A 121 -3.11 -30.94 -6.92
C ALA A 121 -2.09 -31.29 -5.83
N VAL A 122 -0.95 -30.59 -5.78
CA VAL A 122 0.08 -30.79 -4.75
C VAL A 122 -0.46 -30.36 -3.38
N LEU A 123 -1.12 -29.21 -3.32
CA LEU A 123 -1.73 -28.71 -2.08
C LEU A 123 -2.82 -29.64 -1.53
N CYS A 124 -3.66 -30.20 -2.39
CA CYS A 124 -4.62 -31.23 -2.00
C CYS A 124 -3.92 -32.49 -1.49
N SER A 125 -2.83 -32.93 -2.13
CA SER A 125 -2.04 -34.07 -1.66
C SER A 125 -1.42 -33.81 -0.29
N ASP A 126 -0.83 -32.63 -0.07
CA ASP A 126 -0.25 -32.24 1.22
C ASP A 126 -1.33 -32.23 2.32
N LEU A 127 -2.50 -31.66 2.03
CA LEU A 127 -3.65 -31.69 2.95
C LEU A 127 -4.15 -33.12 3.20
N MET A 128 -4.23 -33.98 2.20
CA MET A 128 -4.70 -35.37 2.39
C MET A 128 -3.83 -36.16 3.36
N ASN A 129 -2.52 -35.89 3.33
CA ASN A 129 -1.53 -36.53 4.19
C ASN A 129 -1.31 -35.79 5.52
N HIS A 130 -1.92 -34.62 5.71
CA HIS A 130 -1.74 -33.83 6.92
C HIS A 130 -2.42 -34.47 8.13
N GLN A 131 -1.68 -34.52 9.24
CA GLN A 131 -2.19 -34.83 10.57
C GLN A 131 -2.22 -33.53 11.37
N CYS A 132 -3.41 -33.14 11.85
CA CYS A 132 -3.53 -31.90 12.63
C CYS A 132 -2.70 -31.97 13.90
N GLU A 133 -2.01 -30.87 14.20
CA GLU A 133 -1.28 -30.65 15.44
C GLU A 133 -2.09 -29.77 16.40
N GLN A 134 -1.61 -29.63 17.64
CA GLN A 134 -2.25 -28.82 18.67
C GLN A 134 -2.48 -27.37 18.21
N LEU A 135 -1.56 -26.81 17.42
CA LEU A 135 -1.57 -25.42 16.93
C LEU A 135 -2.30 -25.25 15.59
N CYS A 136 -2.84 -26.32 14.99
CA CYS A 136 -3.71 -26.17 13.81
C CYS A 136 -5.02 -25.50 14.23
N LEU A 137 -5.48 -24.54 13.43
CA LEU A 137 -6.73 -23.82 13.64
C LEU A 137 -7.86 -24.46 12.83
N ILE A 138 -9.02 -24.67 13.46
CA ILE A 138 -10.22 -25.19 12.79
C ILE A 138 -11.29 -24.11 12.84
N LYS A 139 -11.81 -23.71 11.68
CA LYS A 139 -12.90 -22.74 11.60
C LYS A 139 -14.19 -23.34 12.17
N MET A 140 -14.98 -22.50 12.84
CA MET A 140 -16.31 -22.82 13.35
C MET A 140 -17.21 -23.41 12.25
N THR A 141 -17.16 -22.85 11.04
CA THR A 141 -17.93 -23.36 9.89
C THR A 141 -17.53 -24.78 9.48
N HIS A 142 -16.25 -25.13 9.59
CA HIS A 142 -15.76 -26.47 9.28
C HIS A 142 -16.18 -27.47 10.36
N ALA A 143 -16.10 -27.08 11.63
CA ALA A 143 -16.57 -27.89 12.76
C ALA A 143 -18.07 -28.18 12.65
N ASN A 144 -18.88 -27.15 12.36
CA ASN A 144 -20.32 -27.30 12.15
C ASN A 144 -20.65 -28.22 10.96
N GLY A 145 -19.92 -28.09 9.85
CA GLY A 145 -20.07 -28.99 8.69
C GLY A 145 -19.77 -30.46 9.00
N ALA A 146 -18.93 -30.72 10.01
CA ALA A 146 -18.60 -32.05 10.50
C ALA A 146 -19.53 -32.55 11.62
N GLY A 147 -20.55 -31.78 12.01
CA GLY A 147 -21.52 -32.14 13.06
C GLY A 147 -21.17 -31.65 14.47
N PHE A 148 -20.18 -30.77 14.63
CA PHE A 148 -19.72 -30.26 15.93
C PHE A 148 -20.36 -28.90 16.28
N PHE A 149 -21.67 -28.90 16.49
CA PHE A 149 -22.47 -27.67 16.68
C PHE A 149 -22.29 -26.96 18.03
N HIS A 150 -21.76 -27.64 19.04
CA HIS A 150 -21.63 -27.12 20.41
C HIS A 150 -20.17 -26.96 20.84
N THR A 151 -19.34 -26.49 19.92
CA THR A 151 -17.93 -26.26 20.20
C THR A 151 -17.71 -24.89 20.81
N THR A 152 -16.84 -24.81 21.81
CA THR A 152 -16.46 -23.53 22.42
C THR A 152 -15.55 -22.78 21.46
N PRO A 153 -15.77 -21.46 21.25
CA PRO A 153 -14.82 -20.63 20.52
C PRO A 153 -13.42 -20.72 21.14
N LEU A 154 -12.39 -20.58 20.30
CA LEU A 154 -11.00 -20.58 20.75
C LEU A 154 -10.73 -19.34 21.62
N SER A 155 -9.98 -19.49 22.72
CA SER A 155 -9.59 -18.32 23.52
C SER A 155 -8.67 -17.41 22.71
N GLU A 156 -8.70 -16.11 22.99
CA GLU A 156 -7.83 -15.14 22.32
C GLU A 156 -6.34 -15.49 22.50
N SER A 157 -5.95 -15.95 23.69
CA SER A 157 -4.58 -16.38 23.99
C SER A 157 -4.14 -17.59 23.16
N ASP A 158 -4.99 -18.62 23.03
CA ASP A 158 -4.68 -19.81 22.23
C ASP A 158 -4.67 -19.50 20.73
N PHE A 159 -5.54 -18.59 20.29
CA PHE A 159 -5.54 -18.09 18.93
C PHE A 159 -4.25 -17.34 18.62
N ALA A 160 -3.80 -16.44 19.49
CA ALA A 160 -2.56 -15.69 19.32
C ALA A 160 -1.34 -16.63 19.25
N LEU A 161 -1.27 -17.64 20.11
CA LEU A 161 -0.21 -18.67 20.09
C LEU A 161 -0.19 -19.45 18.77
N SER A 162 -1.37 -19.89 18.31
CA SER A 162 -1.51 -20.63 17.04
C SER A 162 -1.17 -19.76 15.84
N ALA A 163 -1.67 -18.51 15.81
CA ALA A 163 -1.39 -17.55 14.75
C ALA A 163 0.11 -17.22 14.66
N LYS A 164 0.79 -17.07 15.80
CA LYS A 164 2.25 -16.87 15.85
C LYS A 164 2.99 -18.06 15.24
N ALA A 165 2.62 -19.29 15.61
CA ALA A 165 3.23 -20.51 15.08
C ALA A 165 3.01 -20.68 13.56
N LEU A 166 1.85 -20.26 13.05
CA LEU A 166 1.55 -20.28 11.62
C LEU A 166 2.32 -19.19 10.84
N ARG A 167 2.53 -17.99 11.42
CA ARG A 167 3.26 -16.87 10.79
C ARG A 167 4.76 -17.11 10.66
N HIS A 168 5.39 -17.81 11.60
CA HIS A 168 6.84 -18.10 11.55
C HIS A 168 7.27 -18.97 10.35
N LYS A 169 6.35 -19.44 9.51
CA LYS A 169 6.64 -20.24 8.30
C LYS A 169 6.95 -19.40 7.06
N GLY A 170 6.61 -18.11 7.06
CA GLY A 170 6.81 -17.24 5.90
C GLY A 170 8.21 -16.64 5.75
N THR A 171 9.05 -16.68 6.78
CA THR A 171 10.25 -15.83 6.85
C THR A 171 11.60 -16.55 6.78
N ASN A 172 11.65 -17.88 6.69
CA ASN A 172 12.92 -18.62 6.76
C ASN A 172 13.61 -18.93 5.41
N VAL A 173 13.18 -18.32 4.29
CA VAL A 173 13.92 -18.41 3.02
C VAL A 173 14.69 -17.11 2.76
N SER A 174 15.66 -16.82 3.62
CA SER A 174 16.80 -15.95 3.29
C SER A 174 18.07 -16.79 3.41
N ARG A 175 18.42 -17.50 2.34
CA ARG A 175 19.75 -18.12 2.20
C ARG A 175 20.75 -17.02 1.92
N SER A 176 21.37 -16.50 2.99
CA SER A 176 22.62 -15.78 2.90
C SER A 176 23.71 -16.74 2.42
N HIS A 177 24.04 -16.71 1.13
CA HIS A 177 25.35 -17.12 0.66
C HIS A 177 26.34 -16.02 1.03
N LYS A 178 26.86 -16.03 2.26
CA LYS A 178 28.02 -15.21 2.65
C LYS A 178 29.20 -16.14 2.91
N CYS A 179 30.22 -16.02 2.05
CA CYS A 179 31.52 -16.63 2.22
C CYS A 179 32.06 -16.35 3.62
N LYS A 180 32.47 -17.43 4.28
CA LYS A 180 33.12 -17.46 5.58
C LYS A 180 34.61 -17.14 5.37
N ALA A 181 35.09 -16.06 5.98
CA ALA A 181 36.49 -15.85 6.29
C ALA A 181 36.59 -15.67 7.80
N ASP A 182 37.58 -16.34 8.38
CA ASP A 182 37.81 -16.53 9.81
C ASP A 182 38.04 -15.22 10.58
N ASN A 183 37.57 -15.17 11.82
CA ASN A 183 38.44 -14.84 12.94
C ASN A 183 37.77 -15.12 14.30
N ASP A 184 38.54 -15.80 15.14
CA ASP A 184 38.33 -16.02 16.56
C ASP A 184 38.46 -14.72 17.35
N ALA A 185 37.71 -14.58 18.44
CA ALA A 185 38.24 -14.31 19.80
C ALA A 185 37.12 -13.95 20.80
N LEU A 186 36.91 -14.87 21.74
CA LEU A 186 36.72 -14.70 23.18
C LEU A 186 36.41 -13.28 23.73
N SER A 187 35.33 -13.15 24.51
CA SER A 187 35.49 -12.96 25.96
C SER A 187 34.16 -12.99 26.73
N LEU A 188 34.21 -13.72 27.85
CA LEU A 188 33.26 -13.80 28.95
C LEU A 188 33.49 -12.67 29.96
N ALA A 189 32.40 -12.10 30.50
CA ALA A 189 32.30 -11.59 31.89
C ALA A 189 30.82 -11.18 32.10
N ALA A 190 29.98 -11.81 32.92
CA ALA A 190 30.02 -12.13 34.36
C ALA A 190 30.01 -10.90 35.29
N ASN A 191 29.03 -10.95 36.22
CA ASN A 191 28.83 -10.14 37.45
C ASN A 191 27.88 -8.94 37.27
N LYS A 192 26.96 -8.61 38.20
CA LYS A 192 27.01 -8.81 39.65
C LYS A 192 25.60 -8.63 40.26
N LYS A 193 25.25 -9.51 41.21
CA LYS A 193 24.15 -9.38 42.17
C LYS A 193 24.27 -8.10 42.99
N PHE A 194 23.15 -7.40 43.21
CA PHE A 194 22.95 -6.59 44.40
C PHE A 194 21.80 -7.16 45.25
N LYS A 195 22.11 -7.30 46.53
CA LYS A 195 21.32 -7.76 47.67
C LYS A 195 21.56 -6.70 48.76
N ALA A 196 20.63 -6.56 49.71
CA ALA A 196 20.61 -5.63 50.87
C ALA A 196 19.78 -4.36 50.61
N ASP A 197 18.94 -3.83 51.51
CA ASP A 197 18.61 -4.19 52.89
C ASP A 197 17.28 -3.52 53.31
N LYS A 198 16.60 -4.13 54.29
CA LYS A 198 15.50 -3.54 55.08
C LYS A 198 16.08 -2.66 56.19
N PRO A 199 15.42 -1.54 56.55
CA PRO A 199 15.16 -1.28 57.98
C PRO A 199 13.80 -0.57 58.19
N PRO A 200 13.42 -0.13 59.41
CA PRO A 200 12.58 -0.89 60.32
C PRO A 200 11.22 -0.24 60.60
N LEU A 201 10.36 -1.04 61.23
CA LEU A 201 9.10 -0.68 61.87
C LEU A 201 9.22 0.56 62.77
N ILE A 202 8.39 1.57 62.50
CA ILE A 202 7.94 2.56 63.48
C ILE A 202 6.42 2.52 63.50
N SER A 203 5.89 2.08 64.64
CA SER A 203 4.51 2.23 65.06
C SER A 203 4.39 3.55 65.80
N LEU A 204 3.48 4.45 65.41
CA LEU A 204 2.78 5.31 66.36
C LEU A 204 1.55 6.03 65.77
N SER A 205 0.43 5.88 66.51
CA SER A 205 -0.72 6.78 66.70
C SER A 205 -1.44 7.35 65.47
N LYS A 206 -2.67 6.92 65.17
CA LYS A 206 -3.93 7.42 65.75
C LYS A 206 -4.00 8.95 65.87
N HIS A 207 -4.48 9.61 64.81
CA HIS A 207 -5.54 10.64 64.83
C HIS A 207 -5.61 11.29 63.44
N SER A 208 -6.73 11.12 62.74
CA SER A 208 -7.49 12.20 62.09
C SER A 208 -8.42 11.60 61.05
N GLU A 209 -9.70 11.57 61.38
CA GLU A 209 -10.80 11.44 60.43
C GLU A 209 -10.83 12.67 59.49
N LEU A 210 -11.49 12.48 58.34
CA LEU A 210 -12.03 13.50 57.42
C LEU A 210 -11.06 14.12 56.40
N ILE A 211 -10.60 13.34 55.40
CA ILE A 211 -10.72 13.65 53.96
C ILE A 211 -10.74 12.29 53.23
N SER A 212 -11.91 11.81 52.80
CA SER A 212 -12.04 10.65 51.90
C SER A 212 -12.73 11.16 50.64
N ASP A 213 -12.26 10.74 49.48
CA ASP A 213 -12.88 10.87 48.14
C ASP A 213 -12.14 11.79 47.13
N ALA A 214 -10.91 12.24 47.42
CA ALA A 214 -10.09 12.98 46.44
C ALA A 214 -8.86 12.20 45.89
N ASP A 215 -8.53 11.04 46.45
CA ASP A 215 -7.32 10.28 46.07
C ASP A 215 -7.55 9.20 44.98
N ASP A 216 -8.78 9.04 44.50
CA ASP A 216 -9.14 8.03 43.47
C ASP A 216 -8.78 8.48 42.04
N TRP A 217 -8.34 9.73 41.85
CA TRP A 217 -7.95 10.29 40.55
C TRP A 217 -6.47 10.09 40.21
N LEU A 218 -5.72 9.44 41.10
CA LEU A 218 -4.32 9.07 40.91
C LEU A 218 -4.15 7.54 40.89
N GLU A 219 -5.08 6.83 40.24
CA GLU A 219 -4.81 5.48 39.77
C GLU A 219 -3.81 5.57 38.60
N ILE A 220 -2.57 5.87 38.99
CA ILE A 220 -1.39 5.95 38.14
C ILE A 220 -1.26 4.56 37.55
N LEU A 221 -1.60 4.44 36.26
CA LEU A 221 -1.51 3.25 35.40
C LEU A 221 -0.72 2.09 36.02
N SER A 222 -1.35 0.92 36.05
CA SER A 222 -0.72 -0.31 36.52
C SER A 222 0.63 -0.54 35.83
N CYS A 223 1.51 -1.30 36.48
CA CYS A 223 2.83 -1.59 35.92
C CYS A 223 2.73 -2.27 34.53
N ASP A 224 1.67 -3.04 34.32
CA ASP A 224 1.38 -3.74 33.06
C ASP A 224 0.93 -2.76 31.97
N GLU A 225 0.04 -1.81 32.28
CA GLU A 225 -0.38 -0.76 31.34
C GLU A 225 0.79 0.15 30.92
N LYS A 226 1.68 0.48 31.86
CA LYS A 226 2.90 1.25 31.54
C LYS A 226 3.84 0.48 30.62
N GLN A 227 4.01 -0.83 30.86
CA GLN A 227 4.80 -1.68 29.97
C GLN A 227 4.16 -1.82 28.59
N GLN A 228 2.83 -1.92 28.54
CA GLN A 228 2.10 -1.96 27.28
C GLN A 228 2.29 -0.66 26.48
N ILE A 229 2.15 0.51 27.10
CA ILE A 229 2.36 1.80 26.42
C ILE A 229 3.81 1.93 25.91
N LEU A 230 4.80 1.53 26.73
CA LEU A 230 6.21 1.55 26.32
C LEU A 230 6.50 0.56 25.19
N GLN A 231 5.84 -0.60 25.18
CA GLN A 231 5.97 -1.58 24.11
C GLN A 231 5.27 -1.11 22.84
N GLU A 232 4.09 -0.48 22.95
CA GLU A 232 3.38 0.13 21.82
C GLU A 232 4.19 1.27 21.21
N GLU A 233 4.76 2.17 22.02
CA GLU A 233 5.68 3.21 21.53
C GLU A 233 6.96 2.62 20.95
N PHE A 234 7.53 1.59 21.58
CA PHE A 234 8.72 0.92 21.05
C PHE A 234 8.43 0.23 19.72
N ASP A 235 7.27 -0.40 19.56
CA ASP A 235 6.87 -1.06 18.32
C ASP A 235 6.50 -0.03 17.24
N ALA A 236 5.86 1.07 17.61
CA ALA A 236 5.61 2.21 16.74
C ALA A 236 6.91 2.90 16.29
N ASN A 237 7.89 3.01 17.20
CA ASN A 237 9.22 3.57 16.92
C ASN A 237 10.25 2.54 16.50
N SER A 238 9.90 1.25 16.41
CA SER A 238 10.82 0.25 15.92
C SER A 238 11.03 0.56 14.44
N ASN A 239 12.28 0.77 14.03
CA ASN A 239 12.63 1.33 12.72
C ASN A 239 11.95 0.64 11.52
N ASN A 240 11.53 -0.62 11.67
CA ASN A 240 10.82 -1.35 10.63
C ASN A 240 9.41 -0.80 10.33
N THR A 241 8.76 -0.15 11.28
CA THR A 241 7.42 0.48 11.11
C THR A 241 7.52 1.90 10.55
N ILE A 242 8.70 2.55 10.65
CA ILE A 242 8.94 3.93 10.21
C ILE A 242 9.50 4.01 8.78
N HIS A 243 9.91 2.89 8.17
CA HIS A 243 10.34 2.90 6.77
C HIS A 243 9.13 3.16 5.84
N CYS A 244 8.88 4.44 5.61
CA CYS A 244 7.96 4.94 4.61
C CYS A 244 8.74 5.24 3.33
N PHE A 245 8.21 4.82 2.20
CA PHE A 245 8.70 5.24 0.90
C PHE A 245 7.76 6.27 0.31
N GLU A 246 8.34 7.30 -0.29
CA GLU A 246 7.59 8.25 -1.08
C GLU A 246 7.21 7.62 -2.42
N CYS A 247 5.94 7.69 -2.78
CA CYS A 247 5.49 7.24 -4.09
C CYS A 247 6.08 8.13 -5.19
N SER A 248 6.80 7.54 -6.14
CA SER A 248 7.46 8.29 -7.21
C SER A 248 6.50 9.10 -8.08
N VAL A 249 5.24 8.68 -8.18
CA VAL A 249 4.26 9.30 -9.09
C VAL A 249 3.42 10.38 -8.41
N CYS A 250 3.20 10.29 -7.09
CA CYS A 250 2.27 11.17 -6.37
C CYS A 250 2.80 11.76 -5.06
N GLY A 251 4.04 11.46 -4.66
CA GLY A 251 4.63 11.96 -3.43
C GLY A 251 4.04 11.39 -2.13
N THR A 252 3.03 10.52 -2.21
CA THR A 252 2.38 9.97 -1.01
C THR A 252 3.33 9.00 -0.30
N LEU A 253 3.63 9.27 0.98
CA LEU A 253 4.36 8.35 1.84
C LEU A 253 3.52 7.09 2.10
N SER A 254 4.10 5.93 1.84
CA SER A 254 3.47 4.62 2.07
C SER A 254 4.40 3.72 2.89
N PRO A 255 3.88 2.90 3.81
CA PRO A 255 4.69 1.93 4.54
C PRO A 255 5.40 0.97 3.59
N ALA A 256 6.59 0.49 3.97
CA ALA A 256 7.41 -0.43 3.19
C ALA A 256 6.64 -1.63 2.60
N GLY A 257 5.73 -2.22 3.39
CA GLY A 257 4.96 -3.39 2.99
C GLY A 257 3.83 -3.13 1.98
N GLU A 258 3.42 -1.87 1.80
CA GLU A 258 2.31 -1.50 0.91
C GLU A 258 2.79 -0.93 -0.43
N SER A 259 4.04 -0.46 -0.46
CA SER A 259 4.66 0.04 -1.68
C SER A 259 4.96 -1.09 -2.67
N THR A 260 4.82 -0.81 -3.96
CA THR A 260 5.19 -1.74 -5.03
C THR A 260 6.37 -1.19 -5.80
N LEU A 261 7.46 -1.96 -5.83
CA LEU A 261 8.65 -1.67 -6.61
C LEU A 261 8.48 -2.14 -8.05
N ILE A 262 8.68 -1.24 -9.00
CA ILE A 262 8.69 -1.58 -10.44
C ILE A 262 9.97 -1.05 -11.08
N PRO A 263 10.82 -1.90 -11.67
CA PRO A 263 12.02 -1.43 -12.38
C PRO A 263 11.66 -0.42 -13.46
N CYS A 264 12.44 0.66 -13.59
CA CYS A 264 12.16 1.73 -14.55
C CYS A 264 12.09 1.22 -15.99
N SER A 265 12.90 0.21 -16.34
CA SER A 265 12.87 -0.44 -17.67
C SER A 265 11.60 -1.25 -17.95
N LYS A 266 10.76 -1.48 -16.95
CA LYS A 266 9.53 -2.28 -17.05
C LYS A 266 8.26 -1.47 -16.90
N LEU A 267 8.35 -0.16 -16.67
CA LEU A 267 7.19 0.72 -16.54
C LEU A 267 7.24 1.77 -17.66
N ASP A 268 6.33 1.64 -18.61
CA ASP A 268 6.07 2.66 -19.61
C ASP A 268 5.30 3.82 -18.97
N ILE A 269 5.96 4.98 -18.92
CA ILE A 269 5.46 6.24 -18.36
C ILE A 269 5.05 7.24 -19.45
N SER A 270 4.96 6.81 -20.72
CA SER A 270 4.65 7.70 -21.85
C SER A 270 3.33 8.47 -21.65
N LEU A 271 2.32 7.83 -21.05
CA LEU A 271 1.05 8.48 -20.72
C LEU A 271 1.24 9.66 -19.74
N LEU A 272 2.05 9.46 -18.69
CA LEU A 272 2.32 10.52 -17.70
C LEU A 272 3.14 11.65 -18.32
N ASN A 273 4.10 11.33 -19.18
CA ASN A 273 4.92 12.34 -19.87
C ASN A 273 4.08 13.20 -20.81
N ALA A 274 3.15 12.62 -21.57
CA ALA A 274 2.25 13.36 -22.44
C ALA A 274 1.35 14.33 -21.64
N ALA A 275 0.81 13.87 -20.51
CA ALA A 275 -0.02 14.70 -19.63
C ALA A 275 0.78 15.86 -19.01
N VAL A 276 2.02 15.61 -18.58
CA VAL A 276 2.89 16.66 -18.07
C VAL A 276 3.24 17.68 -19.14
N GLN A 277 3.54 17.25 -20.36
CA GLN A 277 3.81 18.17 -21.46
C GLN A 277 2.62 19.12 -21.69
N GLU A 278 1.40 18.58 -21.73
CA GLU A 278 0.18 19.40 -21.86
C GLU A 278 0.04 20.40 -20.69
N LEU A 279 0.33 19.97 -19.46
CA LEU A 279 0.32 20.85 -18.28
C LEU A 279 1.39 21.95 -18.36
N GLN A 280 2.60 21.61 -18.79
CA GLN A 280 3.69 22.59 -18.96
C GLN A 280 3.30 23.66 -19.97
N GLU A 281 2.71 23.27 -21.10
CA GLU A 281 2.24 24.18 -22.14
C GLU A 281 1.10 25.09 -21.66
N LYS A 282 0.14 24.53 -20.91
CA LYS A 282 -1.02 25.29 -20.40
C LYS A 282 -0.68 26.23 -19.24
N SER A 283 0.24 25.82 -18.37
CA SER A 283 0.61 26.57 -17.15
C SER A 283 1.83 27.47 -17.33
N PHE A 284 2.56 27.33 -18.44
CA PHE A 284 3.86 27.97 -18.67
C PHE A 284 4.90 27.62 -17.60
N GLN A 285 4.82 26.41 -17.02
CA GLN A 285 5.77 25.90 -16.03
C GLN A 285 6.55 24.71 -16.58
N PRO A 286 7.72 24.93 -17.23
CA PRO A 286 8.48 23.86 -17.87
C PRO A 286 9.13 22.87 -16.89
N GLU A 287 9.16 23.23 -15.60
CA GLU A 287 9.78 22.42 -14.55
C GLU A 287 8.88 21.28 -14.04
N ILE A 288 7.59 21.25 -14.41
CA ILE A 288 6.68 20.15 -14.02
C ILE A 288 7.26 18.83 -14.51
N GLN A 289 7.37 17.83 -13.62
CA GLN A 289 7.85 16.49 -13.96
C GLN A 289 6.75 15.43 -13.75
N SER A 290 6.84 14.32 -14.46
CA SER A 290 5.85 13.22 -14.38
C SER A 290 6.00 12.37 -13.12
N PHE A 291 7.17 12.39 -12.50
CA PHE A 291 7.51 11.68 -11.27
C PHE A 291 8.64 12.41 -10.54
N ASN A 292 8.80 12.14 -9.24
CA ASN A 292 9.92 12.64 -8.45
C ASN A 292 11.16 11.76 -8.70
N THR A 293 12.22 12.30 -9.30
CA THR A 293 13.46 11.55 -9.59
C THR A 293 14.19 11.08 -8.33
N ASP A 294 14.10 11.83 -7.23
CA ASP A 294 14.82 11.54 -5.99
C ASP A 294 14.20 10.36 -5.23
N SER A 295 12.94 10.04 -5.53
CA SER A 295 12.24 8.88 -4.98
C SER A 295 12.60 7.56 -5.67
N ILE A 296 13.39 7.57 -6.75
CA ILE A 296 13.79 6.36 -7.46
C ILE A 296 14.97 5.72 -6.74
N GLU A 297 14.72 4.60 -6.08
CA GLU A 297 15.75 3.81 -5.42
C GLU A 297 16.13 2.60 -6.30
N ASN A 298 17.44 2.39 -6.51
CA ASN A 298 17.96 1.23 -7.24
C ASN A 298 17.34 1.03 -8.65
N GLY A 299 17.02 2.14 -9.34
CA GLY A 299 16.40 2.11 -10.67
C GLY A 299 14.99 1.52 -10.67
N CYS A 300 14.27 1.63 -9.55
CA CYS A 300 12.89 1.20 -9.39
C CYS A 300 11.99 2.37 -8.98
N PHE A 301 10.80 2.43 -9.58
CA PHE A 301 9.71 3.26 -9.10
C PHE A 301 9.09 2.66 -7.85
N HIS A 302 8.86 3.49 -6.83
CA HIS A 302 8.05 3.15 -5.68
C HIS A 302 6.62 3.61 -5.94
N LEU A 303 5.67 2.70 -6.04
CA LEU A 303 4.26 3.05 -6.24
C LEU A 303 3.46 2.75 -4.98
N CYS A 304 2.68 3.74 -4.51
CA CYS A 304 1.66 3.50 -3.50
C CYS A 304 0.55 2.59 -4.06
N SER A 305 -0.26 2.03 -3.17
CA SER A 305 -1.38 1.15 -3.52
C SER A 305 -2.32 1.80 -4.53
N LEU A 306 -2.61 3.10 -4.39
CA LEU A 306 -3.49 3.86 -5.27
C LEU A 306 -2.92 4.01 -6.69
N CYS A 307 -1.69 4.52 -6.84
CA CYS A 307 -1.08 4.69 -8.17
C CYS A 307 -0.83 3.35 -8.87
N LYS A 308 -0.57 2.28 -8.11
CA LYS A 308 -0.44 0.92 -8.65
C LYS A 308 -1.72 0.42 -9.31
N HIS A 309 -2.90 0.84 -8.86
CA HIS A 309 -4.17 0.39 -9.45
C HIS A 309 -4.32 0.80 -10.92
N ASP A 310 -3.67 1.89 -11.31
CA ASP A 310 -3.69 2.41 -12.67
C ASP A 310 -2.56 1.82 -13.54
N VAL A 311 -1.78 0.86 -13.03
CA VAL A 311 -0.74 0.15 -13.78
C VAL A 311 -1.24 -1.22 -14.22
N HIS A 312 -1.21 -1.48 -15.53
CA HIS A 312 -1.66 -2.73 -16.12
C HIS A 312 -0.53 -3.44 -16.89
N TYR A 313 -0.71 -4.75 -17.11
CA TYR A 313 0.16 -5.55 -17.96
C TYR A 313 -0.47 -5.68 -19.34
N ASP A 314 0.32 -5.59 -20.41
CA ASP A 314 -0.17 -5.85 -21.77
C ASP A 314 -0.77 -7.24 -21.91
N ASN A 315 -0.18 -8.22 -21.22
CA ASN A 315 -0.69 -9.58 -21.15
C ASN A 315 -0.50 -10.13 -19.73
N PRO A 316 -1.58 -10.54 -19.04
CA PRO A 316 -1.55 -10.98 -17.64
C PRO A 316 -0.71 -12.25 -17.41
N HIS A 317 -0.41 -13.01 -18.46
CA HIS A 317 0.46 -14.19 -18.40
C HIS A 317 1.91 -13.90 -18.80
N SER A 318 2.18 -12.70 -19.32
CA SER A 318 3.52 -12.31 -19.75
C SER A 318 4.22 -11.48 -18.69
N ARG A 319 5.54 -11.66 -18.55
CA ARG A 319 6.41 -10.70 -17.82
C ARG A 319 6.74 -9.48 -18.70
N GLY A 320 5.78 -9.04 -19.51
CA GLY A 320 5.93 -7.91 -20.43
C GLY A 320 6.08 -6.57 -19.70
N PRO A 321 6.30 -5.49 -20.47
CA PRO A 321 6.25 -4.15 -19.94
C PRO A 321 4.88 -3.86 -19.32
N ARG A 322 4.89 -3.02 -18.30
CA ARG A 322 3.70 -2.50 -17.63
C ARG A 322 3.50 -1.07 -18.11
N HIS A 323 2.26 -0.62 -18.24
CA HIS A 323 1.95 0.75 -18.63
C HIS A 323 0.83 1.31 -17.74
N PHE A 324 0.75 2.63 -17.64
CA PHE A 324 -0.39 3.29 -17.02
C PHE A 324 -1.60 3.26 -17.96
N ILE A 325 -2.75 2.78 -17.48
CA ILE A 325 -4.02 2.80 -18.23
C ILE A 325 -4.76 4.12 -18.09
N ALA A 326 -4.48 4.87 -17.03
CA ALA A 326 -5.04 6.17 -16.73
C ALA A 326 -4.01 6.99 -15.94
N ILE A 327 -4.15 8.31 -15.96
CA ILE A 327 -3.35 9.21 -15.13
C ILE A 327 -3.87 9.11 -13.70
N PRO A 328 -3.07 8.67 -12.71
CA PRO A 328 -3.56 8.56 -11.35
C PRO A 328 -4.04 9.91 -10.83
N VAL A 329 -5.18 9.93 -10.16
CA VAL A 329 -5.83 11.17 -9.68
C VAL A 329 -4.89 12.02 -8.82
N ARG A 330 -4.03 11.36 -8.04
CA ARG A 330 -3.07 12.01 -7.14
C ARG A 330 -1.69 12.26 -7.76
N SER A 331 -1.48 11.93 -9.03
CA SER A 331 -0.16 12.05 -9.65
C SER A 331 0.24 13.50 -9.92
N TYR A 332 1.56 13.75 -9.99
CA TYR A 332 2.10 15.03 -10.45
C TYR A 332 1.62 15.38 -11.86
N ALA A 333 1.46 14.37 -12.72
CA ALA A 333 0.90 14.49 -14.06
C ALA A 333 -0.57 14.95 -14.11
N ASN A 334 -1.26 15.02 -12.96
CA ASN A 334 -2.61 15.57 -12.83
C ASN A 334 -2.62 16.98 -12.19
N GLY A 335 -1.50 17.71 -12.30
CA GLY A 335 -1.40 19.09 -11.79
C GLY A 335 -1.23 19.18 -10.27
N LEU A 336 -0.94 18.06 -9.59
CA LEU A 336 -0.62 18.03 -8.15
C LEU A 336 0.88 18.18 -7.89
N TRP A 337 1.60 18.72 -8.86
CA TRP A 337 3.02 19.01 -8.74
C TRP A 337 3.26 20.11 -7.71
N THR A 338 3.97 19.75 -6.64
CA THR A 338 4.67 20.69 -5.79
C THR A 338 5.98 21.02 -6.49
N GLY A 339 6.00 22.08 -7.28
CA GLY A 339 7.25 22.62 -7.80
C GLY A 339 8.19 23.06 -6.69
N THR A 340 9.30 23.70 -7.06
CA THR A 340 10.12 24.40 -6.05
C THR A 340 9.19 25.28 -5.24
N VAL A 341 9.15 25.03 -3.93
CA VAL A 341 8.35 25.83 -3.01
C VAL A 341 8.76 27.28 -3.26
N PRO A 342 7.84 28.16 -3.72
CA PRO A 342 8.14 29.55 -3.99
C PRO A 342 8.91 30.13 -2.81
N GLU A 343 9.87 31.03 -3.04
CA GLU A 343 10.67 31.62 -1.95
C GLU A 343 9.79 32.20 -0.82
N ALA A 344 8.60 32.73 -1.17
CA ALA A 344 7.60 33.20 -0.22
C ALA A 344 6.98 32.12 0.69
N LEU A 345 7.03 30.85 0.26
CA LEU A 345 6.58 29.67 1.00
C LEU A 345 7.76 28.88 1.59
N GLN A 346 9.00 29.32 1.40
CA GLN A 346 10.16 28.71 2.04
C GLN A 346 10.23 29.17 3.50
N GLY A 347 10.44 28.22 4.42
CA GLY A 347 10.52 28.51 5.86
C GLY A 347 9.18 28.66 6.57
N LEU A 348 8.09 28.12 5.99
CA LEU A 348 6.82 27.96 6.69
C LEU A 348 7.03 27.15 7.97
N THR A 349 6.36 27.58 9.04
CA THR A 349 6.34 26.85 10.30
C THR A 349 5.51 25.58 10.16
N PHE A 350 5.75 24.59 11.03
CA PHE A 350 4.97 23.35 11.08
C PHE A 350 3.45 23.56 11.21
N LEU A 351 2.98 24.72 11.67
CA LEU A 351 1.56 25.06 11.74
C LEU A 351 1.01 25.63 10.42
N GLU A 352 1.85 26.24 9.60
CA GLU A 352 1.47 26.86 8.33
C GLU A 352 1.40 25.86 7.18
N GLU A 353 2.29 24.85 7.16
CA GLU A 353 2.25 23.81 6.13
C GLU A 353 0.92 23.03 6.11
N PRO A 354 0.38 22.56 7.24
CA PRO A 354 -0.92 21.88 7.28
C PRO A 354 -2.07 22.82 6.90
N CYS A 355 -1.98 24.10 7.24
CA CYS A 355 -3.01 25.08 6.87
C CYS A 355 -3.04 25.32 5.36
N ILE A 356 -1.87 25.43 4.72
CA ILE A 356 -1.77 25.59 3.26
C ILE A 356 -2.18 24.30 2.55
N ALA A 357 -1.77 23.14 3.05
CA ALA A 357 -2.19 21.84 2.52
C ALA A 357 -3.71 21.63 2.66
N GLN A 358 -4.31 22.06 3.78
CA GLN A 358 -5.75 22.00 3.98
C GLN A 358 -6.48 23.00 3.07
N ALA A 359 -5.95 24.21 2.91
CA ALA A 359 -6.52 25.22 2.02
C ALA A 359 -6.47 24.76 0.55
N SER A 360 -5.40 24.09 0.11
CA SER A 360 -5.30 23.53 -1.24
C SER A 360 -6.23 22.33 -1.44
N ALA A 361 -6.30 21.41 -0.47
CA ALA A 361 -7.14 20.22 -0.53
C ALA A 361 -8.64 20.55 -0.48
N THR A 362 -9.04 21.51 0.34
CA THR A 362 -10.44 21.92 0.49
C THR A 362 -10.85 23.04 -0.46
N ARG A 363 -9.88 23.66 -1.16
CA ARG A 363 -10.04 24.91 -1.92
C ARG A 363 -10.71 26.03 -1.11
N CYS A 364 -10.66 25.94 0.21
CA CYS A 364 -11.18 26.95 1.12
C CYS A 364 -10.03 27.89 1.49
N MET A 365 -10.12 29.15 1.07
CA MET A 365 -9.18 30.17 1.53
C MET A 365 -9.67 30.75 2.86
N PHE A 366 -8.78 30.80 3.85
CA PHE A 366 -9.00 31.52 5.10
C PHE A 366 -8.27 32.85 5.02
N LYS A 367 -9.02 33.95 5.14
CA LYS A 367 -8.40 35.27 5.31
C LYS A 367 -7.95 35.41 6.76
N LEU A 368 -6.64 35.43 6.99
CA LEU A 368 -6.06 35.79 8.28
C LEU A 368 -5.97 37.30 8.36
N GLU A 369 -6.64 37.89 9.35
CA GLU A 369 -6.52 39.32 9.65
C GLU A 369 -5.70 39.48 10.93
N LEU A 370 -4.79 40.46 10.94
CA LEU A 370 -4.04 40.79 12.14
C LEU A 370 -4.99 41.44 13.15
N GLY A 371 -5.24 40.77 14.26
CA GLY A 371 -6.09 41.27 15.33
C GLY A 371 -5.44 42.46 16.05
N PRO A 372 -6.23 43.24 16.82
CA PRO A 372 -5.73 44.40 17.56
C PRO A 372 -4.65 44.05 18.61
N THR A 373 -4.52 42.78 18.98
CA THR A 373 -3.46 42.25 19.86
C THR A 373 -2.19 41.84 19.12
N GLY A 374 -2.14 41.98 17.78
CA GLY A 374 -1.06 41.49 16.93
C GLY A 374 -1.12 39.99 16.61
N GLN A 375 -2.13 39.28 17.13
CA GLN A 375 -2.35 37.86 16.81
C GLN A 375 -3.18 37.72 15.53
N TYR A 376 -2.76 36.84 14.62
CA TYR A 376 -3.56 36.50 13.44
C TYR A 376 -4.83 35.73 13.87
N ALA A 377 -5.99 36.19 13.41
CA ALA A 377 -7.27 35.52 13.65
C ALA A 377 -7.99 35.26 12.32
N SER A 378 -8.58 34.07 12.16
CA SER A 378 -9.43 33.76 11.01
C SER A 378 -10.86 34.28 11.25
N ARG A 379 -11.26 35.36 10.58
CA ARG A 379 -12.67 35.77 10.50
C ARG A 379 -13.29 35.11 9.27
N GLY A 380 -13.90 33.94 9.47
CA GLY A 380 -14.35 33.08 8.38
C GLY A 380 -15.55 33.64 7.60
N ASN A 381 -15.32 33.95 6.32
CA ASN A 381 -16.25 33.59 5.25
C ASN A 381 -15.58 32.46 4.47
N VAL A 382 -16.19 31.28 4.42
CA VAL A 382 -15.70 30.18 3.58
C VAL A 382 -16.00 30.53 2.13
N CYS A 383 -15.00 30.95 1.37
CA CYS A 383 -15.12 31.06 -0.08
C CYS A 383 -14.92 29.66 -0.68
N VAL A 384 -16.02 28.98 -0.99
CA VAL A 384 -15.99 27.80 -1.85
C VAL A 384 -15.89 28.31 -3.29
N LEU A 385 -14.73 28.15 -3.93
CA LEU A 385 -14.61 28.44 -5.35
C LEU A 385 -15.45 27.42 -6.13
N PRO A 386 -16.30 27.85 -7.09
CA PRO A 386 -17.04 26.92 -7.93
C PRO A 386 -16.08 25.96 -8.62
N GLN A 387 -16.48 24.69 -8.72
CA GLN A 387 -15.82 23.75 -9.62
C GLN A 387 -15.85 24.37 -11.01
N ASP A 388 -14.66 24.59 -11.58
CA ASP A 388 -14.46 25.10 -12.93
C ASP A 388 -15.30 24.25 -13.92
N PRO A 389 -16.44 24.75 -14.45
CA PRO A 389 -17.30 23.96 -15.30
C PRO A 389 -16.86 24.11 -16.77
N GLY A 390 -15.62 23.76 -17.10
CA GLY A 390 -15.14 23.76 -18.49
C GLY A 390 -15.17 25.12 -19.21
N PRO A 391 -14.68 25.17 -20.47
CA PRO A 391 -14.42 26.43 -21.14
C PRO A 391 -15.73 27.06 -21.64
N LEU A 392 -16.14 28.17 -21.04
CA LEU A 392 -17.07 29.12 -21.65
C LEU A 392 -16.36 29.95 -22.73
N LEU A 393 -15.93 29.29 -23.80
CA LEU A 393 -15.55 29.94 -25.05
C LEU A 393 -16.10 29.12 -26.22
N SER A 394 -17.32 29.46 -26.61
CA SER A 394 -17.85 29.32 -27.97
C SER A 394 -18.12 30.71 -28.52
#